data_AF-A0A396ZUU4-F1
#
_entry.id   AF-A0A396ZUU4-F1
#
_cell.length_a   1.000
_cell.length_b   1.000
_cell.length_c   1.000
_cell.angle_alpha   90.00
_cell.angle_beta   90.00
_cell.angle_gamma   90.00
#
_symmetry.space_group_name_H-M   'P 1'
#
loop_
_entity.id
_entity.type
_entity.pdbx_description
1 polymer ?
#
loop_
_entity_poly.entity_id
_entity_poly.type
_entity_poly.pdbx_seq_one_letter_code
_entity_poly.pdbx_strand_id
1 'polypeptide(L)'
;MVHCLDQGDPDDDADGSVEYCGTTISCDDASAVMKCFYTRHLLFESSQDLRNYSYWGFTDGFPTLCGSERAAVDAGLVHPHIEMRPIDIPGIGTQMGLFATQDLPAGTFLGEYTGVLKADRGGSFDSYGLAYPSTYEHGNLCISASEYGNIMRCINHSYTRPNSAFASALCNGLLRMICVCFCNL
;
A
#
# COMPACT_ATOMS: atom_id res chain seq x y z
N MET A 1 -10.01 4.16 -7.71
CA MET A 1 -11.37 3.85 -7.19
C MET A 1 -11.49 4.30 -5.72
N VAL A 2 -12.70 4.53 -5.20
CA VAL A 2 -12.98 4.70 -3.76
C VAL A 2 -14.05 3.69 -3.39
N HIS A 3 -13.80 2.87 -2.37
CA HIS A 3 -14.70 1.80 -1.92
C HIS A 3 -14.76 1.76 -0.40
N CYS A 4 -15.92 1.38 0.13
CA CYS A 4 -16.16 1.25 1.57
C CYS A 4 -16.61 -0.18 1.89
N LEU A 5 -15.99 -0.83 2.87
CA LEU A 5 -16.26 -2.24 3.18
C LEU A 5 -17.65 -2.48 3.78
N ASP A 6 -18.29 -1.45 4.35
CA ASP A 6 -19.70 -1.51 4.77
C ASP A 6 -20.69 -1.62 3.60
N GLN A 7 -20.21 -1.54 2.35
CA GLN A 7 -20.98 -1.75 1.12
C GLN A 7 -20.73 -3.13 0.50
N GLY A 8 -19.93 -3.98 1.13
CA GLY A 8 -19.50 -5.28 0.63
C GLY A 8 -18.04 -5.28 0.17
N ASP A 9 -17.57 -6.43 -0.31
CA ASP A 9 -16.22 -6.57 -0.88
C ASP A 9 -16.17 -5.93 -2.27
N PRO A 10 -15.02 -5.40 -2.71
CA PRO A 10 -14.91 -4.81 -4.04
C PRO A 10 -14.89 -5.91 -5.13
N ASP A 11 -15.91 -5.93 -5.98
CA ASP A 11 -16.14 -7.02 -6.96
C ASP A 11 -15.04 -7.17 -8.04
N ASP A 12 -14.41 -6.07 -8.49
CA ASP A 12 -13.48 -6.08 -9.65
C ASP A 12 -12.04 -5.66 -9.31
N ASP A 13 -11.72 -5.46 -8.02
CA ASP A 13 -10.45 -4.82 -7.65
C ASP A 13 -9.23 -5.75 -7.74
N ALA A 14 -9.46 -7.06 -7.90
CA ALA A 14 -8.44 -8.10 -8.04
C ALA A 14 -8.11 -8.50 -9.50
N ASP A 15 -8.80 -8.01 -10.53
CA ASP A 15 -8.50 -8.34 -11.94
C ASP A 15 -7.09 -7.94 -12.42
N GLY A 16 -6.08 -8.79 -12.27
CA GLY A 16 -4.72 -8.46 -12.71
C GLY A 16 -3.70 -9.54 -12.40
N SER A 17 -2.43 -9.16 -12.55
CA SER A 17 -1.32 -10.05 -12.30
C SER A 17 -0.13 -9.32 -11.70
N VAL A 18 0.69 -10.08 -10.98
CA VAL A 18 1.94 -9.62 -10.36
C VAL A 18 3.06 -10.62 -10.59
N GLU A 19 4.30 -10.17 -10.48
CA GLU A 19 5.46 -11.05 -10.58
C GLU A 19 5.75 -11.75 -9.23
N TYR A 20 5.98 -13.06 -9.30
CA TYR A 20 6.32 -13.92 -8.17
C TYR A 20 7.34 -14.98 -8.61
N CYS A 21 8.53 -14.97 -7.99
CA CYS A 21 9.61 -15.93 -8.25
C CYS A 21 9.95 -16.12 -9.74
N GLY A 22 10.01 -15.02 -10.50
CA GLY A 22 10.30 -15.01 -11.94
C GLY A 22 9.15 -15.48 -12.83
N THR A 23 7.94 -15.57 -12.29
CA THR A 23 6.72 -15.92 -13.03
C THR A 23 5.60 -14.92 -12.73
N THR A 24 4.76 -14.65 -13.73
CA THR A 24 3.55 -13.85 -13.55
C THR A 24 2.43 -14.72 -12.97
N ILE A 25 1.85 -14.30 -11.84
CA ILE A 25 0.68 -14.96 -11.21
C ILE A 25 -0.50 -14.01 -11.15
N SER A 26 -1.73 -14.55 -11.04
CA SER A 26 -2.92 -13.72 -10.85
C SER A 26 -2.91 -13.02 -9.48
N CYS A 27 -3.65 -11.93 -9.32
CA CYS A 27 -3.83 -11.31 -8.00
C CYS A 27 -4.57 -12.23 -7.01
N ASP A 28 -5.41 -13.15 -7.49
CA ASP A 28 -6.04 -14.19 -6.64
C ASP A 28 -4.99 -15.18 -6.10
N ASP A 29 -4.07 -15.62 -6.95
CA ASP A 29 -2.95 -16.45 -6.51
C ASP A 29 -2.03 -15.68 -5.55
N ALA A 30 -1.79 -14.40 -5.83
CA ALA A 30 -1.05 -13.51 -4.94
C ALA A 30 -1.75 -13.35 -3.58
N SER A 31 -3.09 -13.30 -3.56
CA SER A 31 -3.90 -13.29 -2.33
C SER A 31 -3.62 -14.53 -1.49
N ALA A 32 -3.59 -15.71 -2.13
CA ALA A 32 -3.30 -16.97 -1.45
C ALA A 32 -1.87 -17.01 -0.87
N VAL A 33 -0.88 -16.52 -1.63
CA VAL A 33 0.53 -16.44 -1.19
C VAL A 33 0.69 -15.47 0.00
N MET A 34 0.07 -14.30 -0.09
CA MET A 34 0.14 -13.24 0.93
C MET A 34 -0.78 -13.48 2.12
N LYS A 35 -1.75 -14.39 2.00
CA LYS A 35 -2.82 -14.66 2.97
C LYS A 35 -3.63 -13.40 3.31
N CYS A 36 -3.98 -12.62 2.30
CA CYS A 36 -4.85 -11.45 2.36
C CYS A 36 -5.65 -11.36 1.07
N PHE A 37 -6.75 -10.62 1.04
CA PHE A 37 -7.46 -10.27 -0.18
C PHE A 37 -6.69 -9.20 -0.95
N TYR A 38 -6.41 -9.45 -2.22
CA TYR A 38 -5.73 -8.47 -3.05
C TYR A 38 -6.63 -7.26 -3.31
N THR A 39 -6.12 -6.06 -3.03
CA THR A 39 -6.79 -4.81 -3.42
C THR A 39 -5.80 -3.85 -4.05
N ARG A 40 -6.18 -3.31 -5.21
CA ARG A 40 -5.37 -2.35 -5.97
C ARG A 40 -5.54 -0.92 -5.50
N HIS A 41 -6.57 -0.64 -4.71
CA HIS A 41 -6.88 0.69 -4.24
C HIS A 41 -7.02 0.74 -2.72
N LEU A 42 -6.81 1.93 -2.17
CA LEU A 42 -7.17 2.19 -0.77
C LEU A 42 -8.67 1.97 -0.54
N LEU A 43 -8.99 1.20 0.50
CA LEU A 43 -10.34 0.94 0.97
C LEU A 43 -10.62 1.74 2.23
N PHE A 44 -11.87 2.14 2.43
CA PHE A 44 -12.33 2.76 3.68
C PHE A 44 -13.07 1.71 4.52
N GLU A 45 -12.84 1.71 5.84
CA GLU A 45 -13.57 0.80 6.75
C GLU A 45 -15.08 1.01 6.65
N SER A 46 -15.54 2.27 6.60
CA SER A 46 -16.95 2.59 6.47
C SER A 46 -17.22 3.80 5.58
N SER A 47 -18.43 3.87 5.02
CA SER A 47 -18.94 5.03 4.30
C SER A 47 -19.08 6.26 5.21
N GLN A 48 -19.23 6.06 6.52
CA GLN A 48 -19.21 7.13 7.51
C GLN A 48 -17.82 7.78 7.61
N ASP A 49 -16.77 6.97 7.61
CA ASP A 49 -15.38 7.46 7.61
C ASP A 49 -15.10 8.28 6.36
N LEU A 50 -15.51 7.80 5.18
CA LEU A 50 -15.35 8.53 3.93
C LEU A 50 -16.08 9.88 3.92
N ARG A 51 -17.30 9.96 4.47
CA ARG A 51 -18.03 11.24 4.57
C ARG A 51 -17.29 12.25 5.45
N ASN A 52 -16.65 11.75 6.49
CA ASN A 52 -15.91 12.58 7.43
C ASN A 52 -14.50 12.93 6.94
N TYR A 53 -14.04 12.32 5.83
CA TYR A 53 -12.70 12.48 5.29
C TYR A 53 -12.23 13.93 5.19
N SER A 54 -13.08 14.81 4.65
CA SER A 54 -12.75 16.24 4.49
C SER A 54 -12.54 16.99 5.80
N TYR A 55 -13.07 16.46 6.92
CA TYR A 55 -12.93 17.04 8.26
C TYR A 55 -11.76 16.47 9.04
N TRP A 56 -11.09 15.44 8.54
CA TRP A 56 -9.99 14.80 9.28
C TRP A 56 -8.76 15.70 9.42
N GLY A 57 -8.69 16.78 8.64
CA GLY A 57 -7.61 17.76 8.68
C GLY A 57 -6.26 17.11 8.34
N PHE A 58 -5.72 17.44 7.18
CA PHE A 58 -4.38 17.02 6.83
C PHE A 58 -3.42 18.11 7.30
N THR A 59 -2.23 17.75 7.76
CA THR A 59 -1.16 18.74 7.91
C THR A 59 -0.93 19.34 6.52
N ASP A 60 -1.21 20.63 6.33
CA ASP A 60 -1.04 21.31 5.05
C ASP A 60 0.39 21.07 4.50
N GLY A 61 0.52 20.82 3.20
CA GLY A 61 1.83 20.72 2.52
C GLY A 61 2.16 19.41 1.81
N PHE A 62 1.21 18.47 1.66
CA PHE A 62 1.46 17.26 0.87
C PHE A 62 1.56 17.57 -0.63
N PRO A 63 2.53 16.99 -1.36
CA PRO A 63 2.62 17.15 -2.81
C PRO A 63 1.39 16.53 -3.48
N THR A 64 0.89 17.19 -4.53
CA THR A 64 -0.19 16.63 -5.36
C THR A 64 0.43 15.85 -6.51
N LEU A 65 0.05 14.58 -6.66
CA LEU A 65 0.46 13.75 -7.78
C LEU A 65 -0.12 14.28 -9.08
N CYS A 66 0.68 14.24 -10.13
CA CYS A 66 0.30 14.66 -11.47
C CYS A 66 0.87 13.70 -12.52
N GLY A 67 0.42 13.86 -13.78
CA GLY A 67 0.94 13.09 -14.91
C GLY A 67 0.87 11.58 -14.72
N SER A 68 1.99 10.90 -14.97
CA SER A 68 2.10 9.44 -14.95
C SER A 68 1.94 8.81 -13.57
N GLU A 69 2.44 9.46 -12.51
CA GLU A 69 2.32 8.93 -11.14
C GLU A 69 0.87 8.92 -10.68
N ARG A 70 0.14 10.01 -10.95
CA ARG A 70 -1.31 10.06 -10.71
C ARG A 70 -2.03 8.95 -11.47
N ALA A 71 -1.73 8.78 -12.76
CA ALA A 71 -2.37 7.76 -13.58
C ALA A 71 -2.05 6.34 -13.08
N ALA A 72 -0.84 6.10 -12.60
CA ALA A 72 -0.43 4.82 -12.03
C ALA A 72 -1.19 4.51 -10.73
N VAL A 73 -1.31 5.48 -9.83
CA VAL A 73 -2.10 5.34 -8.59
C VAL A 73 -3.59 5.14 -8.91
N ASP A 74 -4.15 5.89 -9.86
CA ASP A 74 -5.56 5.78 -10.25
C ASP A 74 -5.91 4.43 -10.88
N ALA A 75 -4.93 3.78 -11.52
CA ALA A 75 -5.05 2.44 -12.09
C ALA A 75 -4.57 1.33 -11.14
N GLY A 76 -4.15 1.67 -9.91
CA GLY A 76 -3.65 0.71 -8.93
C GLY A 76 -2.43 -0.08 -9.40
N LEU A 77 -1.55 0.57 -10.17
CA LEU A 77 -0.38 -0.06 -10.76
C LEU A 77 0.76 -0.15 -9.77
N VAL A 78 1.46 -1.28 -9.84
CA VAL A 78 2.75 -1.50 -9.23
C VAL A 78 3.81 -1.49 -10.33
N HIS A 79 5.02 -1.04 -10.01
CA HIS A 79 6.10 -0.93 -10.98
C HIS A 79 6.41 -2.31 -11.61
N PRO A 80 6.52 -2.42 -12.95
CA PRO A 80 6.60 -3.72 -13.62
C PRO A 80 7.89 -4.51 -13.34
N HIS A 81 8.90 -3.84 -12.79
CA HIS A 81 10.19 -4.45 -12.47
C HIS A 81 10.39 -4.68 -10.97
N ILE A 82 9.31 -4.97 -10.26
CA ILE A 82 9.39 -5.50 -8.90
C ILE A 82 8.61 -6.79 -8.80
N GLU A 83 9.08 -7.71 -7.99
CA GLU A 83 8.46 -9.02 -7.81
C GLU A 83 8.48 -9.48 -6.36
N MET A 84 7.52 -10.31 -6.01
CA MET A 84 7.48 -10.98 -4.72
C MET A 84 8.39 -12.20 -4.73
N ARG A 85 9.19 -12.38 -3.69
CA ARG A 85 9.95 -13.61 -3.46
C ARG A 85 10.01 -13.95 -1.96
N PRO A 86 10.05 -15.24 -1.58
CA PRO A 86 10.40 -15.63 -0.22
C PRO A 86 11.80 -15.13 0.17
N ILE A 87 11.95 -14.68 1.41
CA ILE A 87 13.22 -14.29 2.01
C ILE A 87 13.28 -14.76 3.46
N ASP A 88 14.40 -15.35 3.84
CA ASP A 88 14.67 -15.67 5.24
C ASP A 88 15.21 -14.45 5.97
N ILE A 89 14.41 -13.95 6.92
CA ILE A 89 14.82 -12.83 7.77
C ILE A 89 15.37 -13.41 9.08
N PRO A 90 16.64 -13.12 9.45
CA PRO A 90 17.24 -13.62 10.67
C PRO A 90 16.39 -13.29 11.91
N GLY A 91 16.06 -14.31 12.70
CA GLY A 91 15.25 -14.17 13.92
C GLY A 91 13.73 -14.15 13.71
N ILE A 92 13.25 -14.08 12.45
CA ILE A 92 11.81 -14.09 12.11
C ILE A 92 11.46 -15.37 11.32
N GLY A 93 12.34 -15.80 10.41
CA GLY A 93 12.13 -16.93 9.50
C GLY A 93 11.72 -16.47 8.10
N THR A 94 11.16 -17.38 7.31
CA THR A 94 10.76 -17.10 5.93
C THR A 94 9.56 -16.16 5.88
N GLN A 95 9.74 -15.00 5.24
CA GLN A 95 8.73 -13.98 4.98
C GLN A 95 8.65 -13.69 3.48
N MET A 96 7.63 -12.96 3.02
CA MET A 96 7.65 -12.39 1.67
C MET A 96 8.47 -11.11 1.65
N GLY A 97 9.22 -10.93 0.56
CA GLY A 97 9.94 -9.71 0.24
C GLY A 97 9.57 -9.21 -1.15
N LEU A 98 9.77 -7.91 -1.37
CA LEU A 98 9.62 -7.27 -2.68
C LEU A 98 11.00 -6.91 -3.22
N PHE A 99 11.32 -7.34 -4.44
CA PHE A 99 12.65 -7.25 -5.04
C PHE A 99 12.58 -6.60 -6.40
N ALA A 100 13.54 -5.72 -6.71
CA ALA A 100 13.71 -5.24 -8.07
C ALA A 100 14.21 -6.38 -8.99
N THR A 101 13.70 -6.43 -10.22
CA THR A 101 14.12 -7.40 -11.25
C THR A 101 15.20 -6.86 -12.18
N GLN A 102 15.47 -5.56 -12.09
CA GLN A 102 16.54 -4.84 -12.76
C GLN A 102 16.90 -3.59 -11.94
N ASP A 103 17.97 -2.90 -12.32
CA ASP A 103 18.35 -1.62 -11.70
C ASP A 103 17.23 -0.59 -11.84
N LEU A 104 16.82 0.00 -10.71
CA LEU A 104 15.81 1.07 -10.69
C LEU A 104 16.43 2.38 -10.24
N PRO A 105 16.37 3.47 -11.04
CA PRO A 105 16.93 4.76 -10.66
C PRO A 105 16.31 5.32 -9.37
N ALA A 106 17.10 6.04 -8.57
CA ALA A 106 16.56 6.81 -7.45
C ALA A 106 15.42 7.75 -7.88
N GLY A 107 14.37 7.83 -7.06
CA GLY A 107 13.16 8.58 -7.35
C GLY A 107 12.08 7.78 -8.10
N THR A 108 12.33 6.50 -8.40
CA THR A 108 11.32 5.66 -9.09
C THR A 108 10.14 5.36 -8.17
N PHE A 109 8.94 5.70 -8.64
CA PHE A 109 7.67 5.27 -8.03
C PHE A 109 7.52 3.75 -8.14
N LEU A 110 7.34 3.08 -7.00
CA LEU A 110 7.20 1.62 -6.93
C LEU A 110 5.74 1.18 -6.91
N GLY A 111 4.85 1.94 -6.27
CA GLY A 111 3.43 1.60 -6.10
C GLY A 111 2.79 2.30 -4.91
N GLU A 112 1.46 2.28 -4.84
CA GLU A 112 0.70 2.70 -3.65
C GLU A 112 0.66 1.55 -2.62
N TYR A 113 0.88 1.86 -1.35
CA TYR A 113 0.57 0.96 -0.24
C TYR A 113 -0.92 0.99 0.04
N THR A 114 -1.61 -0.10 -0.32
CA THR A 114 -3.06 -0.22 -0.17
C THR A 114 -3.46 -1.11 0.99
N GLY A 115 -4.70 -0.95 1.41
CA GLY A 115 -5.32 -1.70 2.49
C GLY A 115 -6.54 -0.97 3.01
N VAL A 116 -6.94 -1.25 4.25
CA VAL A 116 -8.11 -0.63 4.86
C VAL A 116 -7.68 0.57 5.70
N LEU A 117 -8.13 1.76 5.30
CA LEU A 117 -8.01 2.98 6.09
C LEU A 117 -9.05 2.95 7.22
N LYS A 118 -8.55 2.97 8.46
CA LYS A 118 -9.38 2.89 9.67
C LYS A 118 -8.76 3.67 10.83
N ALA A 119 -9.57 3.92 11.85
CA ALA A 119 -9.07 4.47 13.12
C ALA A 119 -8.31 3.40 13.90
N ASP A 120 -7.16 3.78 14.45
CA ASP A 120 -6.44 2.95 15.42
C ASP A 120 -7.19 3.02 16.77
N ARG A 121 -7.86 1.90 17.10
CA ARG A 121 -8.65 1.75 18.33
C ARG A 121 -7.87 1.11 19.48
N GLY A 122 -6.54 1.01 19.39
CA GLY A 122 -5.70 0.52 20.49
C GLY A 122 -5.75 -1.00 20.72
N GLY A 123 -5.72 -1.77 19.63
CA GLY A 123 -5.78 -3.24 19.66
C GLY A 123 -4.41 -3.95 19.66
N SER A 124 -4.39 -5.19 19.18
CA SER A 124 -3.14 -5.91 18.90
C SER A 124 -2.31 -5.16 17.87
N PHE A 125 -0.98 -5.23 18.01
CA PHE A 125 -0.05 -4.64 17.05
C PHE A 125 -0.31 -5.19 15.63
N ASP A 126 -0.59 -4.28 14.70
CA ASP A 126 -0.74 -4.60 13.28
C ASP A 126 0.62 -4.50 12.59
N SER A 127 1.22 -5.65 12.27
CA SER A 127 2.52 -5.71 11.57
C SER A 127 2.48 -5.14 10.15
N TYR A 128 1.28 -4.93 9.60
CA TYR A 128 1.01 -4.34 8.30
C TYR A 128 0.27 -3.00 8.43
N GLY A 129 0.34 -2.37 9.61
CA GLY A 129 -0.21 -1.05 9.86
C GLY A 129 0.76 0.04 9.42
N LEU A 130 0.31 0.91 8.52
CA LEU A 130 1.02 2.13 8.13
C LEU A 130 0.29 3.36 8.69
N ALA A 131 1.00 4.20 9.43
CA ALA A 131 0.41 5.43 9.98
C ALA A 131 -0.10 6.35 8.85
N TYR A 132 -1.33 6.85 9.01
CA TYR A 132 -1.96 7.75 8.05
C TYR A 132 -2.03 9.16 8.65
N PRO A 133 -1.28 10.14 8.11
CA PRO A 133 -1.13 11.43 8.76
C PRO A 133 -2.43 12.23 8.64
N SER A 134 -3.14 12.33 9.75
CA SER A 134 -4.41 13.04 9.89
C SER A 134 -4.49 13.66 11.28
N THR A 135 -5.28 14.72 11.42
CA THR A 135 -5.66 15.33 12.70
C THR A 135 -7.01 14.82 13.18
N TYR A 136 -7.34 13.55 12.87
CA TYR A 136 -8.64 12.98 13.17
C TYR A 136 -8.94 13.05 14.68
N GLU A 137 -10.09 13.64 15.02
CA GLU A 137 -10.41 13.99 16.41
C GLU A 137 -10.60 12.78 17.33
N HIS A 138 -10.88 11.61 16.76
CA HIS A 138 -11.10 10.38 17.51
C HIS A 138 -9.87 9.47 17.59
N GLY A 139 -8.70 9.94 17.14
CA GLY A 139 -7.43 9.22 17.30
C GLY A 139 -6.59 9.18 16.02
N ASN A 140 -5.56 8.35 16.02
CA ASN A 140 -4.72 8.17 14.84
C ASN A 140 -5.44 7.33 13.79
N LEU A 141 -5.27 7.66 12.52
CA LEU A 141 -5.68 6.80 11.41
C LEU A 141 -4.50 5.94 10.95
N CYS A 142 -4.79 4.76 10.43
CA CYS A 142 -3.81 3.89 9.80
C CYS A 142 -4.41 3.18 8.58
N ILE A 143 -3.53 2.80 7.65
CA ILE A 143 -3.83 1.84 6.60
C ILE A 143 -3.38 0.48 7.11
N SER A 144 -4.32 -0.44 7.26
CA SER A 144 -4.01 -1.84 7.61
C SER A 144 -4.02 -2.69 6.36
N ALA A 145 -2.86 -3.23 6.00
CA ALA A 145 -2.75 -4.20 4.92
C ALA A 145 -2.85 -5.66 5.41
N SER A 146 -3.50 -5.91 6.55
CA SER A 146 -3.55 -7.24 7.18
C SER A 146 -4.50 -8.20 6.46
N GLU A 147 -5.74 -7.75 6.26
CA GLU A 147 -6.81 -8.52 5.61
C GLU A 147 -6.95 -8.19 4.12
N TYR A 148 -6.80 -6.91 3.76
CA TYR A 148 -6.81 -6.42 2.38
C TYR A 148 -5.50 -5.70 2.10
N GLY A 149 -4.83 -5.98 0.99
CA GLY A 149 -3.66 -5.21 0.56
C GLY A 149 -3.11 -5.66 -0.79
N ASN A 150 -2.08 -4.99 -1.28
CA ASN A 150 -1.34 -5.42 -2.48
C ASN A 150 0.08 -5.86 -2.13
N ILE A 151 0.88 -6.18 -3.15
CA ILE A 151 2.26 -6.64 -3.00
C ILE A 151 3.21 -5.61 -2.36
N MET A 152 2.82 -4.34 -2.26
CA MET A 152 3.60 -3.31 -1.56
C MET A 152 3.69 -3.60 -0.05
N ARG A 153 2.78 -4.41 0.51
CA ARG A 153 2.86 -4.91 1.89
C ARG A 153 4.05 -5.83 2.15
N CYS A 154 4.67 -6.37 1.10
CA CYS A 154 5.84 -7.25 1.18
C CYS A 154 7.18 -6.48 1.26
N ILE A 155 7.15 -5.14 1.30
CA ILE A 155 8.36 -4.36 1.57
C ILE A 155 8.78 -4.58 3.03
N ASN A 156 9.96 -5.15 3.22
CA ASN A 156 10.50 -5.43 4.54
C ASN A 156 11.22 -4.22 5.14
N HIS A 157 11.19 -4.14 6.47
CA HIS A 157 11.89 -3.12 7.23
C HIS A 157 13.41 -3.40 7.27
N SER A 158 14.24 -2.36 7.11
CA SER A 158 15.69 -2.43 7.29
C SER A 158 16.22 -1.19 8.02
N TYR A 159 16.76 -1.36 9.23
CA TYR A 159 17.37 -0.27 10.00
C TYR A 159 18.72 0.18 9.42
N THR A 160 19.46 -0.74 8.80
CA THR A 160 20.86 -0.52 8.43
C THR A 160 21.04 -0.19 6.96
N ARG A 161 20.12 -0.64 6.11
CA ARG A 161 20.17 -0.48 4.65
C ARG A 161 18.77 -0.31 4.05
N PRO A 162 18.00 0.73 4.42
CA PRO A 162 16.79 1.07 3.70
C PRO A 162 17.16 1.59 2.30
N ASN A 163 16.31 1.36 1.32
CA ASN A 163 16.52 1.78 -0.08
C ASN A 163 15.26 2.40 -0.73
N SER A 164 14.14 2.35 -0.02
CA SER A 164 12.86 2.94 -0.40
C SER A 164 12.14 3.48 0.83
N ALA A 165 11.22 4.41 0.61
CA ALA A 165 10.45 5.04 1.66
C ALA A 165 8.99 5.22 1.24
N PHE A 166 8.09 5.14 2.22
CA PHE A 166 6.72 5.59 2.04
C PHE A 166 6.64 7.11 2.19
N ALA A 167 5.89 7.74 1.29
CA ALA A 167 5.59 9.15 1.28
C ALA A 167 4.08 9.37 1.13
N SER A 168 3.58 10.45 1.71
CA SER A 168 2.18 10.85 1.57
C SER A 168 2.03 11.85 0.43
N ALA A 169 1.08 11.61 -0.46
CA ALA A 169 0.80 12.49 -1.60
C ALA A 169 -0.70 12.55 -1.90
N LEU A 170 -1.19 13.70 -2.36
CA LEU A 170 -2.59 13.87 -2.75
C LEU A 170 -2.81 13.34 -4.16
N CYS A 171 -3.76 12.43 -4.32
CA CYS A 171 -4.26 11.95 -5.61
C CYS A 171 -5.78 12.10 -5.63
N ASN A 172 -6.31 12.90 -6.56
CA ASN A 172 -7.75 13.19 -6.68
C ASN A 172 -8.40 13.64 -5.37
N GLY A 173 -7.69 14.48 -4.58
CA GLY A 173 -8.18 15.01 -3.30
C GLY A 173 -8.10 14.03 -2.14
N LEU A 174 -7.60 12.81 -2.35
CA LEU A 174 -7.34 11.82 -1.31
C LEU A 174 -5.85 11.71 -1.07
N LEU A 175 -5.43 11.75 0.19
CA LEU A 175 -4.10 11.42 0.62
C LEU A 175 -3.84 9.91 0.45
N ARG A 176 -2.76 9.61 -0.26
CA ARG A 176 -2.30 8.27 -0.65
C ARG A 176 -0.93 8.03 -0.05
N MET A 177 -0.64 6.77 0.27
CA MET A 177 0.69 6.35 0.74
C MET A 177 1.42 5.68 -0.41
N ILE A 178 2.40 6.36 -1.00
CA ILE A 178 3.17 5.86 -2.14
C ILE A 178 4.55 5.41 -1.69
N CYS A 179 5.13 4.43 -2.37
CA CYS A 179 6.51 4.03 -2.15
C CYS A 179 7.40 4.53 -3.29
N VAL A 180 8.54 5.12 -2.93
CA VAL A 180 9.55 5.61 -3.88
C VAL A 180 10.92 5.12 -3.42
N CYS A 181 11.76 4.66 -4.35
CA CYS A 181 13.16 4.37 -4.01
C CYS A 181 13.96 5.68 -3.90
N PHE A 182 14.87 5.79 -2.92
CA PHE A 182 15.70 6.99 -2.75
C PHE A 182 17.17 6.78 -3.11
N CYS A 183 17.54 5.54 -3.45
CA CYS A 183 18.80 5.19 -4.08
C CYS A 183 18.52 4.26 -5.27
N ASN A 184 19.56 4.00 -6.07
CA ASN A 184 19.44 3.00 -7.12
C ASN A 184 19.27 1.61 -6.48
N LEU A 185 18.21 0.89 -6.85
CA LEU A 185 17.94 -0.48 -6.40
C LEU A 185 18.70 -1.50 -7.23
#